data_AF-A0A4Q8R3S1-F1
#
_entry.id   AF-A0A4Q8R3S1-F1
#
_cell.length_a   1.000
_cell.length_b   1.000
_cell.length_c   1.000
_cell.angle_alpha   90.00
_cell.angle_beta   90.00
_cell.angle_gamma   90.00
#
_symmetry.space_group_name_H-M   'P 1'
#
loop_
_entity.id
_entity.type
_entity.pdbx_description
1 polymer ?
#
loop_
_entity_poly.entity_id
_entity_poly.type
_entity_poly.pdbx_seq_one_letter_code
_entity_poly.pdbx_strand_id
1 'polypeptide(L)'
;MLSIFAFGSARAHDSGHPELNHWYESLHSGKGPCCDGTDAKRVDDADWESKDGHYRVRIDGEWVDVPREAVVDGPNLSGRTMVWPYYQDGHPKPRCFMPGSMS
;
A
#
# COMPACT_ATOMS: atom_id res chain seq x y z
N MET A 1 26.26 -2.96 -22.49
CA MET A 1 25.77 -3.15 -21.10
C MET A 1 24.26 -3.08 -21.15
N LEU A 2 23.58 -4.23 -20.99
CA LEU A 2 22.13 -4.31 -21.12
C LEU A 2 21.53 -4.18 -19.71
N SER A 3 20.97 -3.03 -19.37
CA SER A 3 20.24 -2.85 -18.11
C SER A 3 18.84 -3.42 -18.28
N ILE A 4 18.61 -4.59 -17.71
CA ILE A 4 17.27 -5.18 -17.58
C ILE A 4 16.64 -4.59 -16.33
N PHE A 5 15.77 -3.58 -16.48
CA PHE A 5 14.86 -3.18 -15.42
C PHE A 5 13.68 -4.15 -15.42
N ALA A 6 13.73 -5.13 -14.52
CA ALA A 6 12.56 -5.95 -14.21
C ALA A 6 11.60 -5.15 -13.32
N PHE A 7 10.67 -4.40 -13.90
CA PHE A 7 9.49 -3.94 -13.18
C PHE A 7 8.43 -5.06 -13.20
N GLY A 8 8.62 -6.04 -12.29
CA GLY A 8 7.62 -7.07 -12.03
C GLY A 8 6.45 -6.48 -11.25
N SER A 9 5.23 -6.72 -11.75
CA SER A 9 3.98 -6.06 -11.34
C SER A 9 3.69 -6.12 -9.84
N ALA A 10 3.60 -4.97 -9.18
CA ALA A 10 2.89 -4.87 -7.91
C ALA A 10 1.38 -4.95 -8.16
N ARG A 11 0.87 -6.18 -8.29
CA ARG A 11 -0.54 -6.51 -8.10
C ARG A 11 -0.64 -7.11 -6.71
N ALA A 12 -1.33 -6.47 -5.79
CA ALA A 12 -1.54 -7.04 -4.47
C ALA A 12 -2.98 -7.57 -4.27
N HIS A 13 -3.64 -7.95 -5.37
CA HIS A 13 -4.61 -9.05 -5.30
C HIS A 13 -3.84 -10.33 -5.05
N ASP A 14 -3.81 -10.80 -3.81
CA ASP A 14 -3.19 -12.06 -3.49
C ASP A 14 -4.10 -13.22 -3.93
N SER A 15 -4.05 -13.57 -5.21
CA SER A 15 -4.85 -14.68 -5.75
C SER A 15 -4.53 -16.04 -5.11
N GLY A 16 -3.42 -16.14 -4.35
CA GLY A 16 -3.06 -17.32 -3.57
C GLY A 16 -3.73 -17.40 -2.20
N HIS A 17 -4.37 -16.32 -1.74
CA HIS A 17 -4.96 -16.17 -0.41
C HIS A 17 -6.42 -15.68 -0.47
N PRO A 18 -7.34 -16.42 -1.11
CA PRO A 18 -8.74 -16.03 -1.27
C PRO A 18 -9.48 -15.85 0.06
N GLU A 19 -8.99 -16.42 1.16
CA GLU A 19 -9.51 -16.20 2.52
C GLU A 19 -9.40 -14.74 2.98
N LEU A 20 -8.53 -13.94 2.35
CA LEU A 20 -8.34 -12.53 2.65
C LEU A 20 -9.29 -11.60 1.87
N ASN A 21 -10.07 -12.10 0.90
CA ASN A 21 -10.91 -11.27 0.05
C ASN A 21 -11.91 -10.42 0.85
N HIS A 22 -12.64 -11.04 1.78
CA HIS A 22 -13.58 -10.31 2.64
C HIS A 22 -12.90 -9.30 3.56
N TRP A 23 -11.68 -9.59 3.99
CA TRP A 23 -10.89 -8.63 4.73
C TRP A 23 -10.57 -7.43 3.86
N TYR A 24 -10.06 -7.62 2.64
CA TYR A 24 -9.78 -6.53 1.70
C TYR A 24 -11.01 -5.67 1.41
N GLU A 25 -12.14 -6.30 1.08
CA GLU A 25 -13.42 -5.62 0.82
C GLU A 25 -13.92 -4.79 2.02
N SER A 26 -13.56 -5.18 3.25
CA SER A 26 -13.95 -4.47 4.46
C SER A 26 -13.13 -3.20 4.74
N LEU A 27 -11.97 -3.03 4.09
CA LEU A 27 -11.02 -1.98 4.43
C LEU A 27 -11.51 -0.59 4.02
N HIS A 28 -11.45 0.33 4.97
CA HIS A 28 -11.79 1.74 4.77
C HIS A 28 -10.77 2.62 5.49
N SER A 29 -10.43 3.75 4.88
CA SER A 29 -9.72 4.84 5.54
C SER A 29 -10.66 6.03 5.73
N GLY A 30 -10.17 7.11 6.34
CA GLY A 30 -10.88 8.39 6.37
C GLY A 30 -11.13 9.00 4.98
N LYS A 31 -10.48 8.47 3.93
CA LYS A 31 -10.72 8.84 2.52
C LYS A 31 -11.78 7.99 1.83
N GLY A 32 -12.35 6.98 2.51
CA GLY A 32 -13.36 6.07 1.97
C GLY A 32 -12.86 4.63 1.80
N PRO A 33 -13.57 3.81 1.01
CA PRO A 33 -13.20 2.41 0.77
C PRO A 33 -11.82 2.27 0.13
N CYS A 34 -11.06 1.27 0.55
CA CYS A 34 -9.75 0.98 -0.03
C CYS A 34 -9.85 0.26 -1.38
N CYS A 35 -10.97 -0.41 -1.66
CA CYS A 35 -11.21 -1.38 -2.76
C CYS A 35 -10.90 -2.84 -2.34
N ASP A 36 -11.13 -3.78 -3.24
CA ASP A 36 -11.06 -5.24 -3.02
C ASP A 36 -9.63 -5.81 -2.96
N GLY A 37 -8.62 -4.93 -2.91
CA GLY A 37 -7.21 -5.31 -2.91
C GLY A 37 -6.60 -5.46 -4.30
N THR A 38 -7.37 -5.38 -5.39
CA THR A 38 -6.83 -5.54 -6.75
C THR A 38 -5.86 -4.45 -7.18
N ASP A 39 -6.06 -3.25 -6.67
CA ASP A 39 -5.25 -2.06 -6.85
C ASP A 39 -4.22 -1.86 -5.73
N ALA A 40 -4.22 -2.73 -4.71
CA ALA A 40 -3.25 -2.68 -3.65
C ALA A 40 -1.84 -2.97 -4.19
N LYS A 41 -0.83 -2.36 -3.56
CA LYS A 41 0.59 -2.65 -3.77
C LYS A 41 1.21 -3.08 -2.45
N ARG A 42 2.01 -4.14 -2.49
CA ARG A 42 2.92 -4.50 -1.39
C ARG A 42 4.09 -3.55 -1.41
N VAL A 43 4.54 -3.15 -0.23
CA VAL A 43 5.67 -2.24 -0.04
C VAL A 43 6.74 -2.99 0.74
N ASP A 44 7.97 -2.96 0.23
CA ASP A 44 9.13 -3.56 0.89
C ASP A 44 9.58 -2.69 2.08
N ASP A 45 10.26 -3.26 3.06
CA ASP A 45 10.65 -2.54 4.29
C ASP A 45 11.57 -1.34 4.05
N ALA A 46 12.32 -1.32 2.93
CA ALA A 46 13.13 -0.18 2.52
C ALA A 46 12.32 0.96 1.88
N ASP A 47 11.08 0.70 1.48
CA ASP A 47 10.21 1.59 0.70
C ASP A 47 9.09 2.21 1.53
N TRP A 48 9.20 2.15 2.85
CA TRP A 48 8.40 2.96 3.77
C TRP A 48 9.19 3.29 5.02
N GLU A 49 8.78 4.32 5.74
CA GLU A 49 9.28 4.58 7.09
C GLU A 49 8.16 5.11 7.98
N SER A 50 8.37 4.97 9.28
CA SER A 50 7.57 5.56 10.34
C SER A 50 8.43 6.52 11.14
N LYS A 51 7.92 7.72 11.39
CA LYS A 51 8.55 8.71 12.25
C LYS A 51 7.48 9.51 12.99
N ASP A 52 7.56 9.55 14.32
CA ASP A 52 6.68 10.34 15.18
C ASP A 52 5.17 10.09 14.94
N GLY A 53 4.80 8.86 14.59
CA GLY A 53 3.41 8.49 14.28
C GLY A 53 2.93 8.90 12.88
N HIS A 54 3.84 9.35 12.03
CA HIS A 54 3.62 9.64 10.62
C HIS A 54 4.33 8.62 9.75
N TYR A 55 3.83 8.41 8.54
CA TYR A 55 4.41 7.48 7.57
C TYR A 55 4.75 8.22 6.28
N ARG A 56 5.83 7.78 5.62
CA ARG A 56 6.04 8.01 4.19
C ARG A 56 6.22 6.67 3.49
N VAL A 57 5.82 6.62 2.23
CA VAL A 57 5.86 5.41 1.41
C VAL A 57 6.40 5.76 0.02
N ARG A 58 7.21 4.88 -0.56
CA ARG A 58 7.70 5.02 -1.92
C ARG A 58 6.76 4.28 -2.87
N ILE A 59 6.13 5.01 -3.79
CA ILE A 59 5.20 4.46 -4.78
C ILE A 59 5.77 4.79 -6.17
N ASP A 60 6.05 3.76 -6.97
CA ASP A 60 6.61 3.90 -8.32
C ASP A 60 7.87 4.80 -8.39
N GLY A 61 8.70 4.73 -7.34
CA GLY A 61 9.94 5.49 -7.22
C GLY A 61 9.79 6.87 -6.57
N GLU A 62 8.58 7.35 -6.32
CA GLU A 62 8.32 8.63 -5.66
C GLU A 62 8.04 8.44 -4.17
N TRP A 63 8.74 9.18 -3.31
CA TRP A 63 8.46 9.23 -1.88
C TRP A 63 7.28 10.17 -1.61
N VAL A 64 6.25 9.65 -0.95
CA VAL A 64 5.01 10.38 -0.68
C VAL A 64 4.68 10.29 0.81
N ASP A 65 4.32 11.43 1.41
CA ASP A 65 3.78 11.47 2.77
C ASP A 65 2.41 10.81 2.81
N VAL A 66 2.18 9.95 3.80
CA VAL A 66 0.88 9.32 4.02
C VAL A 66 0.03 10.25 4.88
N PRO A 67 -1.06 10.80 4.35
CA PRO A 67 -1.97 11.61 5.16
C PRO A 67 -2.59 10.75 6.25
N ARG A 68 -2.85 11.34 7.43
CA ARG A 68 -3.38 10.61 8.59
C ARG A 68 -4.67 9.89 8.24
N GLU A 69 -5.54 10.53 7.48
CA GLU A 69 -6.82 9.99 7.03
C GLU A 69 -6.69 8.87 5.98
N ALA A 70 -5.51 8.65 5.41
CA ALA A 70 -5.25 7.50 4.54
C ALA A 70 -4.77 6.27 5.34
N VAL A 71 -4.40 6.42 6.61
CA VAL A 71 -4.04 5.28 7.45
C VAL A 71 -5.30 4.48 7.79
N VAL A 72 -5.25 3.18 7.55
CA VAL A 72 -6.35 2.26 7.86
C VAL A 72 -6.15 1.72 9.28
N ASP A 73 -7.23 1.73 10.07
CA ASP A 73 -7.24 1.18 11.42
C ASP A 73 -7.45 -0.35 11.40
N GLY A 74 -6.95 -1.01 12.44
CA GLY A 74 -7.13 -2.45 12.65
C GLY A 74 -5.91 -3.30 12.25
N PRO A 75 -6.03 -4.63 12.37
CA PRO A 75 -4.91 -5.53 12.10
C PRO A 75 -4.65 -5.69 10.59
N ASN A 76 -3.37 -5.65 10.21
CA ASN A 76 -2.92 -5.94 8.85
C ASN A 76 -2.76 -7.46 8.64
N LEU A 77 -3.80 -8.11 8.10
CA LEU A 77 -3.82 -9.56 7.88
C LEU A 77 -2.97 -10.03 6.69
N SER A 78 -2.52 -9.11 5.83
CA SER A 78 -1.56 -9.42 4.75
C SER A 78 -0.14 -9.65 5.29
N GLY A 79 0.15 -9.19 6.52
CA GLY A 79 1.45 -9.32 7.17
C GLY A 79 2.57 -8.48 6.53
N ARG A 80 2.29 -7.71 5.48
CA ARG A 80 3.22 -6.81 4.79
C ARG A 80 2.65 -5.40 4.73
N THR A 81 3.51 -4.39 4.63
CA THR A 81 3.04 -3.02 4.36
C THR A 81 2.30 -2.96 3.02
N MET A 82 1.12 -2.34 3.03
CA MET A 82 0.23 -2.23 1.87
C MET A 82 -0.13 -0.78 1.59
N VAL A 83 -0.25 -0.43 0.32
CA VAL A 83 -0.76 0.87 -0.12
C VAL A 83 -1.74 0.73 -1.27
N TRP A 84 -2.81 1.52 -1.25
CA TRP A 84 -3.77 1.66 -2.35
C TRP A 84 -3.56 3.04 -2.98
N PRO A 85 -2.76 3.13 -4.07
CA PRO A 85 -2.48 4.39 -4.70
C PRO A 85 -3.64 4.82 -5.62
N TYR A 86 -3.81 6.12 -5.73
CA TYR A 86 -4.47 6.75 -6.87
C TYR A 86 -3.53 7.80 -7.45
N TYR A 87 -3.78 8.22 -8.68
CA TYR A 87 -2.94 9.23 -9.34
C TYR A 87 -3.72 10.52 -9.48
N GLN A 88 -3.09 11.61 -9.10
CA GLN A 88 -3.60 12.96 -9.29
C GLN A 88 -2.47 13.80 -9.86
N ASP A 89 -2.73 14.46 -10.99
CA ASP A 89 -1.74 15.27 -11.72
C ASP A 89 -0.46 14.51 -12.08
N GLY A 90 -0.57 13.20 -12.30
CA GLY A 90 0.57 12.33 -12.61
C GLY A 90 1.34 11.80 -11.40
N HIS A 91 1.02 12.27 -10.19
CA HIS A 91 1.70 11.87 -8.95
C HIS A 91 0.89 10.83 -8.17
N PRO A 92 1.53 9.79 -7.62
CA PRO A 92 0.86 8.81 -6.77
C PRO A 92 0.48 9.43 -5.43
N LYS A 93 -0.70 9.09 -4.93
CA LYS A 93 -1.21 9.49 -3.62
C LYS A 93 -1.82 8.30 -2.89
N PRO A 94 -1.58 8.12 -1.58
CA PRO A 94 -2.23 7.07 -0.80
C PRO A 94 -3.73 7.37 -0.60
N ARG A 95 -4.60 6.48 -1.09
CA ARG A 95 -6.00 6.39 -0.67
C ARG A 95 -6.09 5.64 0.66
N CYS A 96 -5.41 4.50 0.72
CA CYS A 96 -5.26 3.70 1.92
C CYS A 96 -3.80 3.30 2.11
N PHE A 97 -3.39 3.19 3.37
CA PHE A 97 -2.10 2.71 3.79
C PHE A 97 -2.27 1.85 5.04
N MET A 98 -1.76 0.63 4.99
CA MET A 98 -1.64 -0.22 6.18
C MET A 98 -0.18 -0.50 6.46
N PRO A 99 0.35 -0.02 7.61
CA PRO A 99 1.70 -0.37 8.02
C PRO A 99 1.78 -1.88 8.29
N GLY A 100 2.88 -2.48 7.86
CA GLY A 100 3.30 -3.80 8.33
C GLY A 100 4.16 -3.67 9.59
N SER A 101 4.55 -4.81 10.15
CA SER A 101 5.69 -4.87 11.06
C SER A 101 6.98 -4.81 10.24
N MET A 102 7.90 -3.90 10.56
CA MET A 102 9.27 -3.97 10.06
C MET A 102 9.90 -5.26 10.60
N SER A 103 10.27 -6.21 9.74
CA SER A 103 10.84 -7.51 10.16
C SER A 103 12.27 -7.68 9.68
#